data_AF-C6Q331-F1
#
_entry.id   AF-C6Q331-F1
#
_cell.length_a   1.000
_cell.length_b   1.000
_cell.length_c   1.000
_cell.angle_alpha   90.00
_cell.angle_beta   90.00
_cell.angle_gamma   90.00
#
_symmetry.space_group_name_H-M   'P 1'
#
loop_
_entity.id
_entity.type
_entity.pdbx_description
1 polymer ?
#
loop_
_entity_poly.entity_id
_entity_poly.type
_entity_poly.pdbx_seq_one_letter_code
_entity_poly.pdbx_strand_id
1 'polypeptide(L)'
;YFASNDELNDPMEGFRDIFWHGDEIVWKNFLTHYLLCLEHVFSIVLVGGTSIDKSLLNIPVFKGEEDLNTDDYKESFYSMRKAFFSHDLVSKLPKLLAGRNSPIRKKEMVFYLRLIHPLALDSIQSVLLSEGFIKEKVSLPTSFGFGGLGAEKFFDLVNKFNSEVLESKDSLSETVFDLSCNTLMQMQLILEYNHRNEEHNYAKLFIVIKFPEEYLSKIEEMVYPNWYTACFMGDCTNSSSWGKYGYNHTGVCLKFKTKEVNGLNTISLTGVIGCGSNGDIIGNRDYTFEKVNYEDEFVEIDFFKSLGRLSFNKLYSQWYENENNELSSCADWVNDTPIDDWRK
;
A
#
# COMPACT_ATOMS: atom_id res chain seq x y z
N TYR A 1 -4.56 -12.77 24.90
CA TYR A 1 -4.23 -11.45 24.36
C TYR A 1 -2.92 -11.61 23.64
N PHE A 2 -2.92 -11.40 22.32
CA PHE A 2 -1.70 -11.35 21.51
C PHE A 2 -1.55 -9.90 21.07
N ALA A 3 -0.34 -9.36 21.23
CA ALA A 3 -0.07 -7.97 20.90
C ALA A 3 -0.23 -7.77 19.38
N SER A 4 -0.95 -6.73 19.01
CA SER A 4 -0.92 -6.20 17.65
C SER A 4 0.44 -5.55 17.38
N ASN A 5 0.74 -5.30 16.11
CA ASN A 5 2.00 -4.69 15.70
C ASN A 5 2.29 -3.36 16.44
N ASP A 6 1.27 -2.51 16.61
CA ASP A 6 1.38 -1.21 17.27
C ASP A 6 1.63 -1.29 18.79
N GLU A 7 1.45 -2.49 19.38
CA GLU A 7 1.64 -2.77 20.80
C GLU A 7 2.97 -3.48 21.08
N LEU A 8 3.79 -3.74 20.04
CA LEU A 8 5.10 -4.36 20.20
C LEU A 8 6.08 -3.37 20.85
N ASN A 9 6.89 -3.90 21.75
CA ASN A 9 7.82 -3.08 22.54
C ASN A 9 9.06 -2.66 21.73
N ASP A 10 9.31 -3.31 20.59
CA ASP A 10 10.39 -2.96 19.68
C ASP A 10 9.82 -2.25 18.45
N PRO A 11 10.18 -0.98 18.19
CA PRO A 11 9.69 -0.25 17.04
C PRO A 11 10.13 -0.86 15.68
N MET A 12 11.13 -1.75 15.67
CA MET A 12 11.59 -2.43 14.46
C MET A 12 10.81 -3.70 14.13
N GLU A 13 10.12 -4.32 15.11
CA GLU A 13 9.39 -5.59 14.92
C GLU A 13 8.18 -5.45 13.97
N GLY A 14 7.78 -4.22 13.64
CA GLY A 14 6.68 -3.93 12.72
C GLY A 14 7.04 -3.45 11.33
N PHE A 15 8.33 -3.22 11.07
CA PHE A 15 8.79 -2.63 9.82
C PHE A 15 8.68 -3.63 8.67
N ARG A 16 8.15 -3.16 7.53
CA ARG A 16 8.05 -3.93 6.28
C ARG A 16 8.82 -3.17 5.21
N ASP A 17 9.85 -3.79 4.67
CA ASP A 17 10.56 -3.22 3.52
C ASP A 17 9.88 -3.63 2.22
N ILE A 18 8.85 -2.88 1.83
CA ILE A 18 8.08 -3.15 0.61
C ILE A 18 8.68 -2.41 -0.58
N PHE A 19 8.82 -3.15 -1.68
CA PHE A 19 9.17 -2.60 -2.99
C PHE A 19 8.17 -3.03 -4.07
N TRP A 20 8.22 -2.34 -5.21
CA TRP A 20 7.43 -2.64 -6.38
C TRP A 20 8.34 -2.97 -7.56
N HIS A 21 8.14 -4.15 -8.14
CA HIS A 21 8.81 -4.57 -9.37
C HIS A 21 7.90 -5.50 -10.17
N GLY A 22 7.70 -5.21 -11.46
CA GLY A 22 6.77 -5.97 -12.27
C GLY A 22 6.72 -5.50 -13.71
N ASP A 23 5.96 -6.23 -14.52
CA ASP A 23 5.76 -5.92 -15.93
C ASP A 23 4.70 -4.85 -16.18
N GLU A 24 4.51 -4.49 -17.44
CA GLU A 24 3.60 -3.43 -17.87
C GLU A 24 2.14 -3.69 -17.45
N ILE A 25 1.73 -4.97 -17.33
CA ILE A 25 0.35 -5.35 -16.98
C ILE A 25 0.07 -4.95 -15.54
N VAL A 26 0.88 -5.41 -14.58
CA VAL A 26 0.66 -5.06 -13.15
C VAL A 26 0.79 -3.57 -12.90
N TRP A 27 1.64 -2.85 -13.65
CA TRP A 27 1.73 -1.40 -13.53
C TRP A 27 0.50 -0.68 -14.07
N LYS A 28 -0.03 -1.07 -15.24
CA LYS A 28 -1.28 -0.51 -15.78
C LYS A 28 -2.44 -0.77 -14.82
N ASN A 29 -2.50 -1.96 -14.25
CA ASN A 29 -3.51 -2.37 -13.27
C ASN A 29 -3.37 -1.61 -11.94
N PHE A 30 -2.14 -1.40 -11.45
CA PHE A 30 -1.87 -0.57 -10.28
C PHE A 30 -2.38 0.87 -10.46
N LEU A 31 -2.10 1.49 -11.62
CA LEU A 31 -2.57 2.84 -11.93
C LEU A 31 -4.09 2.92 -12.09
N THR A 32 -4.71 1.88 -12.63
CA THR A 32 -6.17 1.76 -12.71
C THR A 32 -6.80 1.67 -11.32
N HIS A 33 -6.22 0.86 -10.44
CA HIS A 33 -6.67 0.72 -9.05
C HIS A 33 -6.48 2.02 -8.24
N TYR A 34 -5.36 2.74 -8.47
CA TYR A 34 -5.15 4.06 -7.91
C TYR A 34 -6.29 5.02 -8.28
N LEU A 35 -6.65 5.06 -9.57
CA LEU A 35 -7.75 5.88 -10.08
C LEU A 35 -9.09 5.47 -9.45
N LEU A 36 -9.36 4.17 -9.30
CA LEU A 36 -10.57 3.64 -8.67
C LEU A 36 -10.71 4.10 -7.23
N CYS A 37 -9.64 3.96 -6.44
CA CYS A 37 -9.62 4.40 -5.06
C CYS A 37 -9.79 5.92 -4.95
N LEU A 38 -9.16 6.68 -5.86
CA LEU A 38 -9.26 8.13 -5.88
C LEU A 38 -10.66 8.61 -6.23
N GLU A 39 -11.27 8.03 -7.26
CA GLU A 39 -12.66 8.31 -7.65
C GLU A 39 -13.59 8.07 -6.47
N HIS A 40 -13.46 6.94 -5.78
CA HIS A 40 -14.32 6.61 -4.65
C HIS A 40 -14.25 7.67 -3.54
N VAL A 41 -13.03 8.06 -3.13
CA VAL A 41 -12.84 9.09 -2.11
C VAL A 41 -13.32 10.45 -2.60
N PHE A 42 -13.09 10.78 -3.88
CA PHE A 42 -13.56 12.01 -4.49
C PHE A 42 -15.09 12.11 -4.45
N SER A 43 -15.78 11.03 -4.82
CA SER A 43 -17.24 10.93 -4.80
C SER A 43 -17.80 11.05 -3.37
N ILE A 44 -17.13 10.45 -2.38
CA ILE A 44 -17.47 10.62 -0.96
C ILE A 44 -17.39 12.08 -0.54
N VAL A 45 -16.32 12.79 -0.91
CA VAL A 45 -16.16 14.22 -0.58
C VAL A 45 -17.15 15.09 -1.32
N LEU A 46 -17.49 14.76 -2.57
CA LEU A 46 -18.50 15.48 -3.35
C LEU A 46 -19.87 15.42 -2.67
N VAL A 47 -20.26 14.25 -2.15
CA VAL A 47 -21.54 14.05 -1.46
C VAL A 47 -21.53 14.60 -0.04
N GLY A 48 -20.46 14.34 0.72
CA GLY A 48 -20.35 14.76 2.13
C GLY A 48 -20.00 16.24 2.33
N GLY A 49 -19.48 16.89 1.28
CA GLY A 49 -19.05 18.28 1.32
C GLY A 49 -17.90 18.53 2.30
N THR A 50 -17.76 19.78 2.71
CA THR A 50 -16.63 20.23 3.52
C THR A 50 -16.69 19.81 4.99
N SER A 51 -17.84 19.34 5.45
CA SER A 51 -18.11 18.91 6.84
C SER A 51 -18.03 17.39 7.03
N ILE A 52 -17.46 16.67 6.05
CA ILE A 52 -17.36 15.23 6.12
C ILE A 52 -16.44 14.79 7.28
N ASP A 53 -16.88 13.78 8.03
CA ASP A 53 -16.05 13.17 9.06
C ASP A 53 -14.82 12.52 8.40
N LYS A 54 -13.64 12.78 8.97
CA LYS A 54 -12.37 12.21 8.53
C LYS A 54 -12.40 10.68 8.54
N SER A 55 -13.16 10.08 9.46
CA SER A 55 -13.33 8.62 9.54
C SER A 55 -13.95 8.01 8.27
N LEU A 56 -14.70 8.81 7.50
CA LEU A 56 -15.34 8.38 6.25
C LEU A 56 -14.42 8.48 5.03
N LEU A 57 -13.26 9.15 5.13
CA LEU A 57 -12.26 9.24 4.06
C LEU A 57 -11.36 7.99 4.01
N ASN A 58 -11.97 6.81 4.11
CA ASN A 58 -11.25 5.56 4.01
C ASN A 58 -10.95 5.22 2.55
N ILE A 59 -9.72 4.81 2.26
CA ILE A 59 -9.30 4.41 0.92
C ILE A 59 -9.71 2.94 0.71
N PRO A 60 -10.55 2.63 -0.28
CA PRO A 60 -11.18 1.31 -0.40
C PRO A 60 -10.25 0.33 -1.12
N VAL A 61 -9.06 0.07 -0.58
CA VAL A 61 -8.03 -0.70 -1.28
C VAL A 61 -8.50 -2.11 -1.68
N PHE A 62 -9.37 -2.76 -0.91
CA PHE A 62 -9.88 -4.10 -1.26
C PHE A 62 -10.95 -4.13 -2.37
N LYS A 63 -11.31 -2.96 -2.91
CA LYS A 63 -12.35 -2.81 -3.94
C LYS A 63 -11.75 -2.97 -5.34
N GLY A 64 -12.39 -3.80 -6.16
CA GLY A 64 -12.13 -3.93 -7.60
C GLY A 64 -13.27 -3.34 -8.44
N GLU A 65 -13.10 -3.33 -9.77
CA GLU A 65 -14.15 -2.91 -10.70
C GLU A 65 -15.38 -3.82 -10.64
N GLU A 66 -15.20 -5.10 -10.27
CA GLU A 66 -16.29 -6.05 -10.05
C GLU A 66 -17.22 -5.66 -8.87
N ASP A 67 -16.71 -4.89 -7.91
CA ASP A 67 -17.46 -4.41 -6.75
C ASP A 67 -18.25 -3.11 -7.04
N LEU A 68 -18.27 -2.64 -8.30
CA LEU A 68 -19.08 -1.50 -8.71
C LEU A 68 -20.55 -1.91 -8.87
N ASN A 69 -21.42 -1.27 -8.09
CA ASN A 69 -22.79 -1.73 -7.84
C ASN A 69 -23.76 -1.58 -9.03
N THR A 70 -23.44 -0.79 -10.05
CA THR A 70 -24.32 -0.53 -11.21
C THR A 70 -23.54 -0.52 -12.51
N ASP A 71 -24.19 -0.88 -13.60
CA ASP A 71 -23.59 -0.83 -14.94
C ASP A 71 -23.27 0.62 -15.33
N ASP A 72 -24.11 1.59 -14.98
CA ASP A 72 -23.84 3.02 -15.18
C ASP A 72 -22.55 3.47 -14.49
N TYR A 73 -22.28 2.98 -13.28
CA TYR A 73 -21.06 3.32 -12.55
C TYR A 73 -19.83 2.65 -13.18
N LYS A 74 -19.96 1.43 -13.69
CA LYS A 74 -18.90 0.75 -14.44
C LYS A 74 -18.55 1.51 -15.73
N GLU A 75 -19.55 1.95 -16.49
CA GLU A 75 -19.35 2.73 -17.71
C GLU A 75 -18.75 4.12 -17.45
N SER A 76 -19.19 4.79 -16.38
CA SER A 76 -18.60 6.05 -15.93
C SER A 76 -17.13 5.86 -15.55
N PHE A 77 -16.82 4.84 -14.75
CA PHE A 77 -15.44 4.53 -14.38
C PHE A 77 -14.57 4.12 -15.58
N TYR A 78 -15.11 3.34 -16.52
CA TYR A 78 -14.45 3.01 -17.78
C TYR A 78 -14.07 4.27 -18.57
N SER A 79 -14.99 5.25 -18.63
CA SER A 79 -14.76 6.54 -19.27
C SER A 79 -13.65 7.33 -18.55
N MET A 80 -13.61 7.30 -17.21
CA MET A 80 -12.55 7.93 -16.42
C MET A 80 -11.19 7.28 -16.68
N ARG A 81 -11.13 5.94 -16.69
CA ARG A 81 -9.93 5.17 -17.01
C ARG A 81 -9.40 5.52 -18.40
N LYS A 82 -10.29 5.57 -19.39
CA LYS A 82 -9.94 5.95 -20.77
C LYS A 82 -9.41 7.38 -20.85
N ALA A 83 -10.05 8.33 -20.18
CA ALA A 83 -9.57 9.71 -20.10
C ALA A 83 -8.18 9.79 -19.45
N PHE A 84 -7.97 9.05 -18.35
CA PHE A 84 -6.72 9.03 -17.62
C PHE A 84 -5.55 8.49 -18.45
N PHE A 85 -5.72 7.36 -19.12
CA PHE A 85 -4.70 6.79 -19.99
C PHE A 85 -4.58 7.51 -21.35
N SER A 86 -5.40 8.52 -21.63
CA SER A 86 -5.23 9.37 -22.82
C SER A 86 -4.13 10.43 -22.66
N HIS A 87 -3.71 10.70 -21.42
CA HIS A 87 -2.60 11.60 -21.15
C HIS A 87 -1.27 10.95 -21.54
N ASP A 88 -0.41 11.67 -22.28
CA ASP A 88 0.87 11.14 -22.80
C ASP A 88 1.73 10.52 -21.69
N LEU A 89 1.91 11.22 -20.58
CA LEU A 89 2.67 10.72 -19.42
C LEU A 89 2.09 9.41 -18.88
N VAL A 90 0.78 9.38 -18.62
CA VAL A 90 0.11 8.23 -18.00
C VAL A 90 0.16 7.01 -18.93
N SER A 91 -0.03 7.22 -20.23
CA SER A 91 0.01 6.13 -21.23
C SER A 91 1.39 5.45 -21.31
N LYS A 92 2.48 6.19 -21.10
CA LYS A 92 3.86 5.68 -21.16
C LYS A 92 4.35 5.12 -19.83
N LEU A 93 3.76 5.57 -18.72
CA LEU A 93 4.26 5.29 -17.38
C LEU A 93 4.36 3.80 -17.05
N PRO A 94 3.38 2.92 -17.37
CA PRO A 94 3.50 1.48 -17.10
C PRO A 94 4.75 0.86 -17.70
N LYS A 95 5.05 1.19 -18.96
CA LYS A 95 6.25 0.70 -19.66
C LYS A 95 7.54 1.27 -19.06
N LEU A 96 7.54 2.55 -18.69
CA LEU A 96 8.70 3.18 -18.05
C LEU A 96 9.00 2.58 -16.66
N LEU A 97 7.97 2.28 -15.88
CA LEU A 97 8.09 1.63 -14.57
C LEU A 97 8.56 0.18 -14.71
N ALA A 98 8.02 -0.56 -15.68
CA ALA A 98 8.48 -1.93 -16.00
C ALA A 98 9.94 -1.95 -16.47
N GLY A 99 10.40 -0.89 -17.14
CA GLY A 99 11.79 -0.72 -17.60
C GLY A 99 12.77 -0.21 -16.53
N ARG A 100 12.38 -0.16 -15.25
CA ARG A 100 13.30 0.20 -14.17
C ARG A 100 14.27 -0.95 -13.91
N ASN A 101 15.56 -0.62 -13.84
CA ASN A 101 16.63 -1.61 -13.60
C ASN A 101 16.80 -1.96 -12.10
N SER A 102 16.07 -1.28 -11.22
CA SER A 102 16.11 -1.47 -9.77
C SER A 102 14.69 -1.50 -9.22
N PRO A 103 14.43 -2.21 -8.10
CA PRO A 103 13.16 -2.13 -7.40
C PRO A 103 12.76 -0.69 -7.05
N ILE A 104 11.48 -0.37 -7.18
CA ILE A 104 10.95 0.95 -6.82
C ILE A 104 10.55 0.90 -5.34
N ARG A 105 11.06 1.84 -4.54
CA ARG A 105 10.71 1.97 -3.11
C ARG A 105 9.66 3.06 -2.89
N LYS A 106 9.08 3.09 -1.69
CA LYS A 106 7.93 3.94 -1.34
C LYS A 106 8.09 5.41 -1.74
N LYS A 107 9.23 6.05 -1.45
CA LYS A 107 9.46 7.47 -1.77
C LYS A 107 9.48 7.75 -3.27
N GLU A 108 10.12 6.88 -4.04
CA GLU A 108 10.11 6.94 -5.52
C GLU A 108 8.68 6.73 -6.05
N MET A 109 7.95 5.76 -5.48
CA MET A 109 6.58 5.48 -5.91
C MET A 109 5.62 6.63 -5.61
N VAL A 110 5.75 7.25 -4.42
CA VAL A 110 5.03 8.47 -4.04
C VAL A 110 5.30 9.59 -5.04
N PHE A 111 6.55 9.77 -5.46
CA PHE A 111 6.91 10.76 -6.48
C PHE A 111 6.15 10.52 -7.79
N TYR A 112 6.16 9.30 -8.33
CA TYR A 112 5.45 8.99 -9.57
C TYR A 112 3.94 9.20 -9.45
N LEU A 113 3.31 8.75 -8.37
CA LEU A 113 1.89 8.99 -8.15
C LEU A 113 1.57 10.48 -8.10
N ARG A 114 2.40 11.30 -7.45
CA ARG A 114 2.21 12.76 -7.39
C ARG A 114 2.29 13.42 -8.77
N LEU A 115 3.12 12.90 -9.68
CA LEU A 115 3.20 13.43 -11.05
C LEU A 115 1.89 13.25 -11.82
N ILE A 116 1.27 12.07 -11.70
CA ILE A 116 0.04 11.72 -12.42
C ILE A 116 -1.23 12.13 -11.66
N HIS A 117 -1.13 12.47 -10.37
CA HIS A 117 -2.29 12.73 -9.52
C HIS A 117 -3.19 13.86 -10.04
N PRO A 118 -2.67 15.02 -10.48
CA PRO A 118 -3.52 16.05 -11.09
C PRO A 118 -4.21 15.57 -12.38
N LEU A 119 -3.58 14.68 -13.15
CA LEU A 119 -4.17 14.11 -14.36
C LEU A 119 -5.30 13.13 -14.03
N ALA A 120 -5.14 12.34 -12.95
CA ALA A 120 -6.18 11.47 -12.43
C ALA A 120 -7.41 12.28 -11.96
N LEU A 121 -7.17 13.33 -11.18
CA LEU A 121 -8.23 14.25 -10.74
C LEU A 121 -8.92 14.97 -11.89
N ASP A 122 -8.17 15.41 -12.91
CA ASP A 122 -8.76 16.03 -14.10
C ASP A 122 -9.62 15.05 -14.89
N SER A 123 -9.19 13.78 -14.99
CA SER A 123 -9.93 12.72 -15.68
C SER A 123 -11.26 12.43 -14.99
N ILE A 124 -11.24 12.26 -13.66
CA ILE A 124 -12.45 12.05 -12.85
C ILE A 124 -13.41 13.23 -13.03
N GLN A 125 -12.92 14.46 -12.82
CA GLN A 125 -13.75 15.66 -12.90
C GLN A 125 -14.30 15.91 -14.31
N SER A 126 -13.55 15.57 -15.36
CA SER A 126 -14.02 15.70 -16.75
C SER A 126 -15.22 14.84 -17.02
N VAL A 127 -15.19 13.58 -16.58
CA VAL A 127 -16.31 12.64 -16.77
C VAL A 127 -17.50 13.07 -15.93
N LEU A 128 -17.29 13.37 -14.64
CA LEU A 128 -18.37 13.84 -13.75
C LEU A 128 -19.02 15.13 -14.25
N LEU A 129 -18.25 16.04 -14.86
CA LEU A 129 -18.78 17.26 -15.47
C LEU A 129 -19.62 16.94 -16.71
N SER A 130 -19.15 16.02 -17.56
CA SER A 130 -19.87 15.61 -18.76
C SER A 130 -21.19 14.88 -18.46
N GLU A 131 -21.23 14.16 -17.35
CA GLU A 131 -22.42 13.44 -16.85
C GLU A 131 -23.34 14.33 -16.00
N GLY A 132 -22.92 15.57 -15.70
CA GLY A 132 -23.72 16.54 -14.96
C GLY A 132 -23.70 16.38 -13.43
N PHE A 133 -22.81 15.55 -12.88
CA PHE A 133 -22.64 15.37 -11.44
C PHE A 133 -21.96 16.56 -10.76
N ILE A 134 -21.13 17.32 -11.49
CA ILE A 134 -20.53 18.56 -11.02
C ILE A 134 -20.81 19.71 -12.00
N LYS A 135 -20.83 20.95 -11.49
CA LYS A 135 -21.06 22.16 -12.30
C LYS A 135 -19.77 22.77 -12.85
N GLU A 136 -18.68 22.60 -12.12
CA GLU A 136 -17.37 23.14 -12.44
C GLU A 136 -16.28 22.25 -11.89
N LYS A 137 -15.10 22.29 -12.51
CA LYS A 137 -13.91 21.60 -11.99
C LYS A 137 -13.32 22.40 -10.84
N VAL A 138 -12.89 21.68 -9.80
CA VAL A 138 -12.04 22.21 -8.74
C VAL A 138 -10.66 22.51 -9.34
N SER A 139 -10.15 23.70 -9.04
CA SER A 139 -8.78 24.08 -9.40
C SER A 139 -7.78 23.12 -8.78
N LEU A 140 -6.92 22.54 -9.63
CA LEU A 140 -5.85 21.65 -9.23
C LEU A 140 -4.55 22.43 -9.08
N PRO A 141 -3.69 22.10 -8.11
CA PRO A 141 -2.33 22.61 -8.08
C PRO A 141 -1.63 22.24 -9.38
N THR A 142 -0.77 23.12 -9.88
CA THR A 142 0.09 22.81 -11.01
C THR A 142 0.91 21.56 -10.68
N SER A 143 0.85 20.54 -11.53
CA SER A 143 1.68 19.35 -11.40
C SER A 143 3.15 19.77 -11.37
N PHE A 144 3.92 19.26 -10.42
CA PHE A 144 5.36 19.24 -10.57
C PHE A 144 5.68 18.38 -11.79
N GLY A 145 6.24 18.98 -12.84
CA GLY A 145 6.75 18.22 -13.97
C GLY A 145 8.16 17.70 -13.67
N PHE A 146 8.75 16.97 -14.61
CA PHE A 146 10.15 16.53 -14.54
C PHE A 146 11.17 17.68 -14.74
N GLY A 147 10.91 18.88 -14.22
CA GLY A 147 11.79 20.05 -14.38
C GLY A 147 12.02 20.47 -15.84
N GLY A 148 11.07 20.18 -16.74
CA GLY A 148 11.20 20.42 -18.17
C GLY A 148 11.90 19.30 -18.97
N LEU A 149 12.42 18.26 -18.30
CA LEU A 149 12.79 17.01 -18.96
C LEU A 149 11.53 16.26 -19.42
N GLY A 150 11.63 15.53 -20.54
CA GLY A 150 10.59 14.56 -20.90
C GLY A 150 10.65 13.33 -19.99
N ALA A 151 9.53 12.65 -19.80
CA ALA A 151 9.42 11.48 -18.92
C ALA A 151 10.47 10.41 -19.24
N GLU A 152 10.62 10.04 -20.51
CA GLU A 152 11.61 9.05 -20.97
C GLU A 152 13.03 9.42 -20.53
N LYS A 153 13.44 10.67 -20.77
CA LYS A 153 14.77 11.16 -20.37
C LYS A 153 14.98 11.16 -18.86
N PHE A 154 13.93 11.42 -18.09
CA PHE A 154 14.01 11.35 -16.63
C PHE A 154 14.25 9.90 -16.18
N PHE A 155 13.49 8.94 -16.71
CA PHE A 155 13.65 7.52 -16.38
C PHE A 155 15.03 6.99 -16.82
N ASP A 156 15.52 7.39 -18.00
CA ASP A 156 16.88 7.05 -18.45
C ASP A 156 17.94 7.55 -17.46
N LEU A 157 17.78 8.78 -16.97
CA LEU A 157 18.70 9.38 -16.01
C LEU A 157 18.67 8.65 -14.66
N VAL A 158 17.47 8.33 -14.15
CA VAL A 158 17.28 7.56 -12.90
C VAL A 158 17.88 6.15 -13.03
N ASN A 159 17.65 5.47 -14.15
CA ASN A 159 18.25 4.16 -14.43
C ASN A 159 19.77 4.23 -14.48
N LYS A 160 20.33 5.28 -15.09
CA LYS A 160 21.78 5.49 -15.16
C LYS A 160 22.40 5.71 -13.78
N PHE A 161 21.80 6.57 -12.95
CA PHE A 161 22.29 6.81 -11.58
C PHE A 161 22.25 5.56 -10.72
N ASN A 162 21.21 4.73 -10.85
CA ASN A 162 21.15 3.46 -10.11
C ASN A 162 22.21 2.45 -10.57
N SER A 163 22.62 2.48 -11.85
CA SER A 163 23.66 1.57 -12.37
C SER A 163 25.09 1.98 -12.00
N GLU A 164 25.35 3.26 -11.75
CA GLU A 164 26.71 3.81 -11.51
C GLU A 164 27.09 3.84 -10.02
N VAL A 165 26.14 3.62 -9.08
CA VAL A 165 26.31 3.87 -7.64
C VAL A 165 26.49 2.58 -6.80
N LEU A 166 27.12 1.56 -7.35
CA LEU A 166 27.42 0.30 -6.62
C LEU A 166 28.30 0.45 -5.35
N GLU A 167 28.85 1.64 -5.04
CA GLU A 167 29.79 1.83 -3.92
C GLU A 167 29.36 2.85 -2.84
N SER A 168 28.25 3.59 -2.97
CA SER A 168 27.78 4.50 -1.91
C SER A 168 26.31 4.28 -1.57
N LYS A 169 26.01 4.03 -0.28
CA LYS A 169 24.65 3.79 0.24
C LYS A 169 23.65 4.93 -0.02
N ASP A 170 24.12 6.14 -0.33
CA ASP A 170 23.26 7.27 -0.68
C ASP A 170 23.19 7.40 -2.22
N SER A 171 22.15 6.84 -2.83
CA SER A 171 21.93 7.03 -4.26
C SER A 171 21.49 8.47 -4.54
N LEU A 172 22.07 9.11 -5.57
CA LEU A 172 21.64 10.46 -6.01
C LEU A 172 20.13 10.48 -6.35
N SER A 173 19.58 9.35 -6.79
CA SER A 173 18.15 9.13 -7.00
C SER A 173 17.34 9.23 -5.71
N GLU A 174 17.77 8.60 -4.61
CA GLU A 174 17.08 8.72 -3.31
C GLU A 174 17.04 10.17 -2.83
N THR A 175 18.14 10.92 -3.01
CA THR A 175 18.16 12.34 -2.66
C THR A 175 17.10 13.14 -3.43
N VAL A 176 16.90 12.85 -4.73
CA VAL A 176 15.86 13.51 -5.55
C VAL A 176 14.47 13.20 -5.01
N PHE A 177 14.19 11.93 -4.69
CA PHE A 177 12.89 11.54 -4.15
C PHE A 177 12.66 12.12 -2.74
N ASP A 178 13.69 12.18 -1.90
CA ASP A 178 13.65 12.81 -0.58
C ASP A 178 13.36 14.30 -0.65
N LEU A 179 14.03 15.02 -1.56
CA LEU A 179 13.76 16.43 -1.81
C LEU A 179 12.32 16.65 -2.27
N SER A 180 11.78 15.74 -3.09
CA SER A 180 10.38 15.81 -3.52
C SER A 180 9.40 15.61 -2.36
N CYS A 181 9.69 14.66 -1.46
CA CYS A 181 8.92 14.41 -0.26
C CYS A 181 8.94 15.61 0.69
N ASN A 182 10.13 16.15 0.97
CA ASN A 182 10.32 17.32 1.83
C ASN A 182 9.64 18.57 1.26
N THR A 183 9.72 18.79 -0.06
CA THR A 183 9.03 19.90 -0.73
C THR A 183 7.51 19.82 -0.52
N LEU A 184 6.92 18.63 -0.63
CA LEU A 184 5.49 18.47 -0.38
C LEU A 184 5.14 18.73 1.09
N MET A 185 5.93 18.21 2.02
CA MET A 185 5.70 18.45 3.45
C MET A 185 5.67 19.95 3.75
N GLN A 186 6.57 20.73 3.12
CA GLN A 186 6.54 22.19 3.22
C GLN A 186 5.28 22.80 2.59
N MET A 187 4.86 22.36 1.40
CA MET A 187 3.62 22.84 0.77
C MET A 187 2.37 22.53 1.59
N GLN A 188 2.29 21.33 2.15
CA GLN A 188 1.22 20.92 3.04
C GLN A 188 1.18 21.83 4.27
N LEU A 189 2.31 22.07 4.93
CA LEU A 189 2.40 22.96 6.09
C LEU A 189 1.95 24.39 5.74
N ILE A 190 2.36 24.92 4.58
CA ILE A 190 1.93 26.24 4.12
C ILE A 190 0.41 26.30 3.93
N LEU A 191 -0.17 25.28 3.29
CA LEU A 191 -1.61 25.23 3.05
C LEU A 191 -2.41 25.05 4.34
N GLU A 192 -1.98 24.16 5.23
CA GLU A 192 -2.58 23.98 6.55
C GLU A 192 -2.48 25.29 7.37
N TYR A 193 -1.36 26.00 7.31
CA TYR A 193 -1.18 27.28 7.99
C TYR A 193 -2.08 28.39 7.42
N ASN A 194 -2.20 28.47 6.09
CA ASN A 194 -3.01 29.47 5.39
C ASN A 194 -4.51 29.24 5.61
N HIS A 195 -4.94 27.98 5.74
CA HIS A 195 -6.34 27.61 5.92
C HIS A 195 -6.67 27.20 7.37
N ARG A 196 -5.80 27.51 8.36
CA ARG A 196 -5.94 27.07 9.75
C ARG A 196 -7.24 27.48 10.46
N ASN A 197 -7.89 28.54 9.97
CA ASN A 197 -9.15 29.06 10.51
C ASN A 197 -10.38 28.56 9.74
N GLU A 198 -10.19 27.78 8.68
CA GLU A 198 -11.26 27.16 7.91
C GLU A 198 -11.47 25.74 8.47
N GLU A 199 -12.49 25.55 9.31
CA GLU A 199 -12.85 24.24 9.91
C GLU A 199 -13.14 23.13 8.87
N HIS A 200 -13.13 23.45 7.57
CA HIS A 200 -13.85 22.78 6.50
C HIS A 200 -12.97 22.44 5.28
N ASN A 201 -11.63 22.46 5.39
CA ASN A 201 -10.73 22.29 4.24
C ASN A 201 -9.92 20.97 4.25
N TYR A 202 -10.09 20.11 5.26
CA TYR A 202 -9.30 18.87 5.36
C TYR A 202 -9.57 17.90 4.20
N ALA A 203 -10.82 17.68 3.82
CA ALA A 203 -11.19 16.74 2.76
C ALA A 203 -10.58 17.12 1.40
N LYS A 204 -10.61 18.42 1.09
CA LYS A 204 -9.98 18.96 -0.12
C LYS A 204 -8.46 18.82 -0.08
N LEU A 205 -7.83 19.17 1.04
CA LEU A 205 -6.39 18.98 1.24
C LEU A 205 -6.00 17.51 1.13
N PHE A 206 -6.79 16.61 1.70
CA PHE A 206 -6.58 15.18 1.65
C PHE A 206 -6.55 14.69 0.20
N ILE A 207 -7.61 14.95 -0.55
CA ILE A 207 -7.72 14.55 -1.96
C ILE A 207 -6.58 15.12 -2.78
N VAL A 208 -6.27 16.41 -2.64
CA VAL A 208 -5.33 17.09 -3.54
C VAL A 208 -3.87 16.78 -3.22
N ILE A 209 -3.54 16.53 -1.94
CA ILE A 209 -2.14 16.48 -1.47
C ILE A 209 -1.80 15.16 -0.79
N LYS A 210 -2.63 14.70 0.15
CA LYS A 210 -2.28 13.56 1.02
C LYS A 210 -2.57 12.21 0.36
N PHE A 211 -3.55 12.16 -0.53
CA PHE A 211 -4.06 10.93 -1.13
C PHE A 211 -2.97 10.01 -1.72
N PRO A 212 -1.98 10.49 -2.50
CA PRO A 212 -0.96 9.60 -3.08
C PRO A 212 -0.18 8.78 -2.04
N GLU A 213 0.15 9.40 -0.90
CA GLU A 213 0.94 8.79 0.17
C GLU A 213 0.08 7.92 1.08
N GLU A 214 -1.13 8.38 1.37
CA GLU A 214 -2.13 7.62 2.13
C GLU A 214 -2.57 6.37 1.36
N TYR A 215 -2.74 6.46 0.05
CA TYR A 215 -3.03 5.31 -0.82
C TYR A 215 -1.92 4.27 -0.75
N LEU A 216 -0.65 4.70 -0.89
CA LEU A 216 0.47 3.77 -0.79
C LEU A 216 0.56 3.14 0.60
N SER A 217 0.31 3.89 1.66
CA SER A 217 0.32 3.32 3.01
C SER A 217 -0.84 2.33 3.23
N LYS A 218 -2.01 2.60 2.63
CA LYS A 218 -3.16 1.71 2.72
C LYS A 218 -3.06 0.47 1.84
N ILE A 219 -2.42 0.55 0.67
CA ILE A 219 -2.34 -0.59 -0.24
C ILE A 219 -1.47 -1.72 0.33
N GLU A 220 -0.51 -1.39 1.20
CA GLU A 220 0.31 -2.38 1.94
C GLU A 220 -0.55 -3.33 2.79
N GLU A 221 -1.77 -2.93 3.16
CA GLU A 221 -2.72 -3.79 3.86
C GLU A 221 -3.13 -5.01 3.04
N MET A 222 -3.00 -5.00 1.70
CA MET A 222 -3.31 -6.13 0.84
C MET A 222 -2.31 -7.28 0.96
N VAL A 223 -1.08 -6.96 1.39
CA VAL A 223 0.05 -7.88 1.29
C VAL A 223 -0.15 -9.08 2.22
N TYR A 224 -0.26 -8.79 3.52
CA TYR A 224 -0.48 -9.82 4.54
C TYR A 224 -1.60 -9.41 5.49
N PRO A 225 -2.38 -10.37 6.01
CA PRO A 225 -3.28 -10.13 7.13
C PRO A 225 -2.57 -9.45 8.31
N ASN A 226 -3.37 -8.87 9.21
CA ASN A 226 -2.85 -8.47 10.50
C ASN A 226 -2.27 -9.70 11.19
N TRP A 227 -1.01 -9.61 11.58
CA TRP A 227 -0.32 -10.63 12.34
C TRP A 227 -0.24 -10.19 13.79
N TYR A 228 -0.20 -11.18 14.67
CA TYR A 228 -0.09 -10.99 16.10
C TYR A 228 1.01 -11.91 16.59
N THR A 229 1.86 -11.39 17.48
CA THR A 229 2.94 -12.19 18.05
C THR A 229 2.87 -12.22 19.56
N ALA A 230 3.35 -13.32 20.13
CA ALA A 230 3.67 -13.43 21.53
C ALA A 230 5.07 -14.00 21.65
N CYS A 231 6.01 -13.15 22.04
CA CYS A 231 7.39 -13.55 22.29
C CYS A 231 7.53 -14.05 23.73
N PHE A 232 8.15 -15.20 23.90
CA PHE A 232 8.45 -15.78 25.21
C PHE A 232 9.96 -15.68 25.46
N MET A 233 10.36 -15.22 26.64
CA MET A 233 11.77 -15.22 27.00
C MET A 233 12.25 -16.67 27.14
N GLY A 234 13.31 -17.02 26.41
CA GLY A 234 13.98 -18.32 26.55
C GLY A 234 14.65 -18.49 27.92
N ASP A 235 15.08 -17.39 28.55
CA ASP A 235 15.66 -17.36 29.88
C ASP A 235 15.13 -16.14 30.67
N CYS A 236 14.64 -16.39 31.89
CA CYS A 236 14.11 -15.37 32.78
C CYS A 236 15.10 -14.90 33.85
N THR A 237 16.39 -15.23 33.76
CA THR A 237 17.40 -14.85 34.77
C THR A 237 18.09 -13.51 34.48
N ASN A 238 17.93 -12.96 33.28
CA ASN A 238 18.56 -11.68 32.90
C ASN A 238 17.88 -10.49 33.60
N SER A 239 18.58 -9.90 34.58
CA SER A 239 18.09 -8.74 35.35
C SER A 239 17.75 -7.53 34.48
N SER A 240 18.53 -7.24 33.45
CA SER A 240 18.28 -6.11 32.55
C SER A 240 16.96 -6.26 31.80
N SER A 241 16.58 -7.49 31.42
CA SER A 241 15.29 -7.79 30.80
C SER A 241 14.12 -7.51 31.75
N TRP A 242 14.27 -7.78 33.05
CA TRP A 242 13.26 -7.45 34.06
C TRP A 242 13.12 -5.96 34.33
N GLY A 243 14.21 -5.19 34.18
CA GLY A 243 14.16 -3.74 34.18
C GLY A 243 13.32 -3.21 33.01
N LYS A 244 13.65 -3.63 31.79
CA LYS A 244 13.02 -3.12 30.55
C LYS A 244 11.60 -3.68 30.32
N TYR A 245 11.43 -5.00 30.32
CA TYR A 245 10.19 -5.69 29.96
C TYR A 245 9.38 -6.16 31.17
N GLY A 246 10.02 -6.30 32.34
CA GLY A 246 9.38 -6.72 33.59
C GLY A 246 8.78 -5.58 34.41
N TYR A 247 8.40 -4.46 33.77
CA TYR A 247 7.87 -3.26 34.41
C TYR A 247 8.72 -2.81 35.62
N ASN A 248 10.00 -2.53 35.36
CA ASN A 248 10.99 -2.17 36.40
C ASN A 248 11.01 -3.14 37.59
N HIS A 249 11.10 -4.45 37.31
CA HIS A 249 11.11 -5.55 38.29
C HIS A 249 9.84 -5.74 39.13
N THR A 250 8.73 -5.06 38.79
CA THR A 250 7.47 -5.22 39.52
C THR A 250 6.44 -6.09 38.78
N GLY A 251 6.76 -6.50 37.55
CA GLY A 251 5.94 -7.41 36.75
C GLY A 251 5.95 -8.85 37.28
N VAL A 252 4.96 -9.63 36.82
CA VAL A 252 4.84 -11.07 37.12
C VAL A 252 5.08 -11.87 35.85
N CYS A 253 5.90 -12.92 35.91
CA CYS A 253 6.11 -13.83 34.78
C CYS A 253 5.08 -14.95 34.78
N LEU A 254 4.38 -15.11 33.66
CA LEU A 254 3.46 -16.23 33.41
C LEU A 254 4.23 -17.39 32.77
N LYS A 255 4.06 -18.61 33.31
CA LYS A 255 4.63 -19.83 32.75
C LYS A 255 3.53 -20.63 32.07
N PHE A 256 3.72 -20.92 30.78
CA PHE A 256 2.76 -21.67 29.97
C PHE A 256 3.20 -23.13 29.86
N LYS A 257 2.23 -24.04 29.99
CA LYS A 257 2.48 -25.47 29.80
C LYS A 257 2.44 -25.77 28.31
N THR A 258 3.51 -26.38 27.80
CA THR A 258 3.63 -26.80 26.40
C THR A 258 3.33 -28.29 26.25
N LYS A 259 3.09 -28.71 25.01
CA LYS A 259 2.96 -30.12 24.60
C LYS A 259 4.02 -30.39 23.53
N GLU A 260 4.53 -31.61 23.46
CA GLU A 260 5.39 -32.02 22.35
C GLU A 260 4.54 -32.68 21.24
N VAL A 261 4.69 -32.20 20.01
CA VAL A 261 4.05 -32.75 18.81
C VAL A 261 5.11 -32.88 17.73
N ASN A 262 5.34 -34.10 17.24
CA ASN A 262 6.37 -34.41 16.21
C ASN A 262 7.78 -33.91 16.56
N GLY A 263 8.18 -33.97 17.85
CA GLY A 263 9.49 -33.50 18.30
C GLY A 263 9.62 -31.99 18.49
N LEU A 264 8.53 -31.24 18.28
CA LEU A 264 8.48 -29.79 18.45
C LEU A 264 7.61 -29.43 19.65
N ASN A 265 8.05 -28.44 20.43
CA ASN A 265 7.22 -27.87 21.48
C ASN A 265 6.13 -27.01 20.86
N THR A 266 4.89 -27.22 21.31
CA THR A 266 3.72 -26.50 20.84
C THR A 266 2.84 -26.00 21.99
N ILE A 267 2.02 -25.00 21.68
CA ILE A 267 0.92 -24.53 22.52
C ILE A 267 -0.38 -24.61 21.74
N SER A 268 -1.41 -25.22 22.33
CA SER A 268 -2.74 -25.30 21.73
C SER A 268 -3.52 -24.05 22.08
N LEU A 269 -4.02 -23.35 21.05
CA LEU A 269 -4.83 -22.14 21.23
C LEU A 269 -6.14 -22.28 20.44
N THR A 270 -7.21 -21.73 21.00
CA THR A 270 -8.48 -21.58 20.29
C THR A 270 -8.48 -20.24 19.56
N GLY A 271 -8.67 -20.25 18.25
CA GLY A 271 -8.64 -19.05 17.42
C GLY A 271 -9.28 -19.28 16.05
N VAL A 272 -9.14 -18.30 15.16
CA VAL A 272 -9.55 -18.45 13.76
C VAL A 272 -8.59 -19.40 13.06
N ILE A 273 -9.11 -20.51 12.56
CA ILE A 273 -8.35 -21.56 11.87
C ILE A 273 -8.67 -21.62 10.37
N GLY A 274 -9.54 -20.74 9.90
CA GLY A 274 -9.88 -20.57 8.49
C GLY A 274 -10.97 -19.53 8.31
N CYS A 275 -11.18 -19.11 7.07
CA CYS A 275 -12.30 -18.23 6.70
C CYS A 275 -13.17 -18.95 5.66
N GLY A 276 -14.46 -19.10 5.97
CA GLY A 276 -15.45 -19.65 5.05
C GLY A 276 -16.34 -18.56 4.45
N SER A 277 -17.27 -18.95 3.59
CA SER A 277 -18.26 -18.05 2.99
C SER A 277 -19.16 -17.35 4.02
N ASN A 278 -19.26 -17.89 5.24
CA ASN A 278 -20.09 -17.38 6.33
C ASN A 278 -19.27 -16.70 7.45
N GLY A 279 -17.99 -16.38 7.18
CA GLY A 279 -17.09 -15.75 8.13
C GLY A 279 -16.06 -16.70 8.74
N ASP A 280 -15.49 -16.29 9.87
CA ASP A 280 -14.37 -16.97 10.52
C ASP A 280 -14.76 -18.32 11.11
N ILE A 281 -13.93 -19.33 10.86
CA ILE A 281 -14.04 -20.67 11.43
C ILE A 281 -13.17 -20.71 12.68
N ILE A 282 -13.80 -20.86 13.85
CA ILE A 282 -13.11 -20.92 15.13
C ILE A 282 -12.82 -22.38 15.48
N GLY A 283 -11.57 -22.69 15.86
CA GLY A 283 -11.18 -24.01 16.32
C GLY A 283 -9.86 -23.99 17.09
N ASN A 284 -9.42 -25.18 17.49
CA ASN A 284 -8.13 -25.36 18.15
C ASN A 284 -7.04 -25.59 17.11
N ARG A 285 -5.93 -24.86 17.23
CA ARG A 285 -4.71 -25.07 16.44
C ARG A 285 -3.52 -25.18 17.38
N ASP A 286 -2.62 -26.12 17.07
CA ASP A 286 -1.35 -26.26 17.76
C ASP A 286 -0.34 -25.34 17.06
N TYR A 287 0.29 -24.44 17.83
CA TYR A 287 1.30 -23.50 17.35
C TYR A 287 2.67 -23.92 17.85
N THR A 288 3.62 -24.06 16.93
CA THR A 288 5.02 -24.36 17.25
C THR A 288 5.73 -23.09 17.73
N PHE A 289 6.63 -23.24 18.70
CA PHE A 289 7.52 -22.15 19.09
C PHE A 289 8.69 -22.03 18.11
N GLU A 290 8.79 -20.86 17.48
CA GLU A 290 9.92 -20.50 16.64
C GLU A 290 10.93 -19.66 17.43
N LYS A 291 12.22 -19.87 17.17
CA LYS A 291 13.27 -19.05 17.77
C LYS A 291 13.32 -17.71 17.03
N VAL A 292 13.10 -16.61 17.75
CA VAL A 292 13.32 -15.27 17.19
C VAL A 292 14.81 -15.06 16.98
N ASN A 293 15.21 -14.86 15.73
CA ASN A 293 16.56 -14.46 15.36
C ASN A 293 16.48 -12.99 14.96
N TYR A 294 17.12 -12.12 15.74
CA TYR A 294 17.28 -10.71 15.38
C TYR A 294 18.42 -10.63 14.36
N GLU A 295 18.06 -10.34 13.12
CA GLU A 295 19.00 -10.09 12.02
C GLU A 295 19.02 -8.58 11.72
N ASP A 296 20.14 -8.08 11.22
CA ASP A 296 20.33 -6.65 10.92
C ASP A 296 19.66 -6.22 9.59
N GLU A 297 19.14 -7.18 8.81
CA GLU A 297 18.51 -6.95 7.51
C GLU A 297 17.02 -7.29 7.57
N PHE A 298 16.21 -6.38 7.02
CA PHE A 298 14.77 -6.60 6.90
C PHE A 298 14.46 -7.43 5.65
N VAL A 299 13.48 -8.32 5.77
CA VAL A 299 13.00 -9.07 4.61
C VAL A 299 12.33 -8.12 3.63
N GLU A 300 12.89 -8.05 2.43
CA GLU A 300 12.29 -7.29 1.34
C GLU A 300 11.06 -8.00 0.79
N ILE A 301 9.98 -7.25 0.58
CA ILE A 301 8.69 -7.78 0.13
C ILE A 301 8.34 -7.16 -1.22
N ASP A 302 8.28 -8.00 -2.25
CA ASP A 302 7.75 -7.61 -3.56
C ASP A 302 6.22 -7.51 -3.49
N PHE A 303 5.71 -6.28 -3.56
CA PHE A 303 4.28 -6.01 -3.48
C PHE A 303 3.47 -6.82 -4.50
N PHE A 304 3.90 -6.87 -5.76
CA PHE A 304 3.11 -7.50 -6.82
C PHE A 304 3.09 -9.02 -6.72
N LYS A 305 3.99 -9.63 -5.94
CA LYS A 305 4.04 -11.08 -5.71
C LYS A 305 3.56 -11.50 -4.33
N SER A 306 3.08 -10.55 -3.53
CA SER A 306 2.76 -10.79 -2.11
C SER A 306 1.34 -10.37 -1.75
N LEU A 307 0.38 -10.40 -2.69
CA LEU A 307 -1.01 -9.94 -2.47
C LEU A 307 -1.89 -10.97 -1.74
N GLY A 308 -1.46 -11.43 -0.56
CA GLY A 308 -2.01 -12.59 0.14
C GLY A 308 -3.44 -12.45 0.68
N ARG A 309 -4.00 -11.24 0.77
CA ARG A 309 -5.38 -11.02 1.27
C ARG A 309 -6.45 -10.98 0.17
N LEU A 310 -6.06 -11.05 -1.09
CA LEU A 310 -7.02 -11.04 -2.19
C LEU A 310 -7.48 -12.46 -2.53
N SER A 311 -8.74 -12.59 -2.92
CA SER A 311 -9.26 -13.84 -3.45
C SER A 311 -8.57 -14.16 -4.78
N PHE A 312 -8.57 -15.43 -5.19
CA PHE A 312 -7.98 -15.84 -6.47
C PHE A 312 -8.58 -15.05 -7.63
N ASN A 313 -9.91 -14.93 -7.68
CA ASN A 313 -10.58 -14.17 -8.74
C ASN A 313 -10.14 -12.70 -8.76
N LYS A 314 -10.05 -12.04 -7.58
CA LYS A 314 -9.58 -10.66 -7.48
C LYS A 314 -8.12 -10.49 -7.89
N LEU A 315 -7.25 -11.45 -7.58
CA LEU A 315 -5.85 -11.40 -8.02
C LEU A 315 -5.76 -11.32 -9.55
N TYR A 316 -6.48 -12.18 -10.25
CA TYR A 316 -6.47 -12.19 -11.71
C TYR A 316 -7.18 -10.97 -12.29
N SER A 317 -8.45 -10.76 -11.92
CA SER A 317 -9.27 -9.69 -12.50
C SER A 317 -8.73 -8.29 -12.25
N GLN A 318 -8.05 -8.06 -11.12
CA GLN A 318 -7.60 -6.74 -10.72
C GLN A 318 -6.09 -6.51 -10.93
N TRP A 319 -5.26 -7.54 -10.86
CA TRP A 319 -3.80 -7.37 -10.81
C TRP A 319 -3.05 -8.08 -11.92
N TYR A 320 -3.38 -9.34 -12.21
CA TYR A 320 -2.54 -10.19 -13.06
C TYR A 320 -3.02 -10.37 -14.49
N GLU A 321 -4.23 -9.93 -14.83
CA GLU A 321 -4.79 -10.04 -16.17
C GLU A 321 -5.03 -8.65 -16.78
N ASN A 322 -4.85 -8.53 -18.09
CA ASN A 322 -5.20 -7.29 -18.82
C ASN A 322 -6.52 -7.43 -19.60
N GLU A 323 -6.94 -6.36 -20.27
CA GLU A 323 -8.18 -6.31 -21.06
C GLU A 323 -8.23 -7.33 -22.22
N ASN A 324 -7.08 -7.89 -22.62
CA ASN A 324 -6.96 -8.91 -23.67
C ASN A 324 -6.80 -10.34 -23.11
N ASN A 325 -6.97 -10.53 -21.81
CA ASN A 325 -6.74 -11.80 -21.09
C ASN A 325 -5.28 -12.29 -21.14
N GLU A 326 -4.32 -11.39 -21.31
CA GLU A 326 -2.89 -11.71 -21.19
C GLU A 326 -2.49 -11.65 -19.71
N LEU A 327 -1.67 -12.61 -19.29
CA LEU A 327 -1.23 -12.75 -17.91
C LEU A 327 0.12 -12.05 -17.67
N SER A 328 0.22 -11.41 -16.50
CA SER A 328 1.46 -10.88 -15.97
C SER A 328 2.40 -12.01 -15.51
N SER A 329 3.70 -11.83 -15.75
CA SER A 329 4.78 -12.62 -15.17
C SER A 329 4.81 -12.57 -13.63
N CYS A 330 4.16 -11.58 -13.01
CA CYS A 330 4.02 -11.54 -11.55
C CYS A 330 3.02 -12.58 -11.01
N ALA A 331 2.29 -13.31 -11.88
CA ALA A 331 1.33 -14.33 -11.50
C ALA A 331 1.94 -15.73 -11.28
N ASP A 332 3.20 -15.95 -11.68
CA ASP A 332 3.82 -17.29 -11.73
C ASP A 332 3.73 -18.04 -10.40
N TRP A 333 3.96 -17.34 -9.27
CA TRP A 333 3.89 -17.92 -7.92
C TRP A 333 2.52 -18.50 -7.55
N VAL A 334 1.44 -17.96 -8.14
CA VAL A 334 0.06 -18.42 -7.89
C VAL A 334 -0.20 -19.75 -8.58
N ASN A 335 0.43 -19.99 -9.74
CA ASN A 335 0.24 -21.19 -10.55
C ASN A 335 1.22 -22.31 -10.17
N ASP A 336 2.42 -21.96 -9.73
CA ASP A 336 3.49 -22.91 -9.42
C ASP A 336 3.44 -23.46 -7.99
N THR A 337 2.66 -22.82 -7.10
CA THR A 337 2.56 -23.22 -5.69
C THR A 337 1.18 -23.81 -5.39
N PRO A 338 1.08 -24.99 -4.73
CA PRO A 338 -0.20 -25.49 -4.26
C PRO A 338 -0.94 -24.43 -3.45
N ILE A 339 -2.23 -24.23 -3.72
CA ILE A 339 -3.10 -23.25 -3.02
C ILE A 339 -2.99 -23.35 -1.49
N ASP A 340 -2.72 -24.56 -0.98
CA ASP A 340 -2.62 -24.86 0.45
C ASP A 340 -1.31 -24.38 1.11
N ASP A 341 -0.30 -23.94 0.36
CA ASP A 341 1.00 -23.57 0.93
C ASP A 341 1.14 -22.07 1.23
N TRP A 342 0.34 -21.21 0.59
CA TRP A 342 0.35 -19.76 0.88
C TRP A 342 -0.91 -19.24 1.59
N ARG A 343 -1.96 -20.07 1.75
CA ARG A 343 -3.20 -19.72 2.48
C ARG A 343 -3.29 -20.27 3.93
N LYS A 344 -2.16 -20.67 4.52
CA LYS A 344 -2.10 -21.32 5.85
C LYS A 344 -2.08 -20.36 7.05
#